data_AF-A0A2G8K340-F1
#
_entry.id   AF-A0A2G8K340-F1
#
_cell.length_a   1.000
_cell.length_b   1.000
_cell.length_c   1.000
_cell.angle_alpha   90.00
_cell.angle_beta   90.00
_cell.angle_gamma   90.00
#
_symmetry.space_group_name_H-M   'P 1'
#
loop_
_entity.id
_entity.type
_entity.pdbx_description
1 polymer ?
#
loop_
_entity_poly.entity_id
_entity_poly.type
_entity_poly.pdbx_seq_one_letter_code
_entity_poly.pdbx_strand_id
1 'polypeptide(L)'
;MSETEEEPRKSKQPIPTIIWLMLKITCVFYQRRLVVAKRCFKCQLPSCEELAVLTRGMGEAKSFIPVRWDPSGQDYDFPDALAKTSQTRLSSKCKVCQSFWWDHDGDVCTYIDQDIGVRSWNHRGSCLMSVCFLVGTTAVNIYEFLIFAHYHIGKRYFFINDLSFIIFMMELSVYPLMSLYSKLKSATQGMVPEASWSTTLNGRYMIKRLQFIDFHQKGYPGRLLLFLCFAWPLAVFLHRIVIYSSFVCPQHRGFQFYKLRSLTITMILMTVWTNILYLLFLCRVSFVRQFQLVQVFLENHQDDLDNCRQVVCNVAYDFRCYAKFVYIFMILTLPFCTWGITAVLCMQYKHGQAIPCASILWMLWSQLLMFLVVSLSAVGGLDVSYMWQYFRLQIFTRAYSNSDSRFWRKIRRHLDDMCIETRAIAYSRTGRSYVFNNDDGGKRHDRI
;
A
#
# COMPACT_ATOMS: atom_id res chain seq x y z
N MET A 1 -27.58 15.06 38.28
CA MET A 1 -26.76 15.49 37.14
C MET A 1 -25.34 15.10 37.49
N SER A 2 -24.97 13.85 37.19
CA SER A 2 -23.65 13.31 37.51
C SER A 2 -22.68 13.72 36.41
N GLU A 3 -21.73 14.57 36.76
CA GLU A 3 -20.52 14.80 35.99
C GLU A 3 -19.82 13.44 35.81
N THR A 4 -19.95 12.86 34.63
CA THR A 4 -19.10 11.75 34.19
C THR A 4 -17.67 12.25 34.20
N GLU A 5 -16.88 11.74 35.14
CA GLU A 5 -15.42 11.82 35.15
C GLU A 5 -14.90 11.57 33.73
N GLU A 6 -14.27 12.59 33.13
CA GLU A 6 -13.50 12.40 31.91
C GLU A 6 -12.36 11.43 32.24
N GLU A 7 -12.53 10.17 31.83
CA GLU A 7 -11.42 9.21 31.81
C GLU A 7 -10.19 9.90 31.19
N PRO A 8 -9.01 9.82 31.84
CA PRO A 8 -7.81 10.47 31.34
C PRO A 8 -7.55 9.94 29.93
N ARG A 9 -7.63 10.84 28.94
CA ARG A 9 -7.35 10.55 27.52
C ARG A 9 -6.04 9.75 27.48
N LYS A 10 -6.11 8.43 27.18
CA LYS A 10 -4.94 7.57 26.95
C LYS A 10 -3.96 8.38 26.11
N SER A 11 -2.75 8.60 26.63
CA SER A 11 -1.76 9.48 26.02
C SER A 11 -1.60 9.09 24.56
N LYS A 12 -1.89 9.99 23.62
CA LYS A 12 -1.70 9.73 22.19
C LYS A 12 -0.20 9.62 21.93
N GLN A 13 0.26 8.42 21.62
CA GLN A 13 1.67 8.19 21.48
C GLN A 13 2.14 8.35 20.03
N PRO A 14 3.32 8.96 19.82
CA PRO A 14 3.82 9.24 18.49
C PRO A 14 4.21 7.95 17.75
N ILE A 15 4.06 7.96 16.43
CA ILE A 15 4.57 6.88 15.57
C ILE A 15 6.10 6.82 15.75
N PRO A 16 6.70 5.63 15.93
CA PRO A 16 8.14 5.53 16.16
C PRO A 16 8.98 6.16 15.05
N THR A 17 10.05 6.84 15.44
CA THR A 17 11.01 7.52 14.55
C THR A 17 11.50 6.64 13.39
N ILE A 18 11.77 5.36 13.65
CA ILE A 18 12.22 4.44 12.60
C ILE A 18 11.20 4.26 11.48
N ILE A 19 9.90 4.26 11.80
CA ILE A 19 8.83 4.16 10.79
C ILE A 19 8.73 5.46 9.99
N TRP A 20 8.89 6.62 10.64
CA TRP A 20 9.00 7.90 9.94
C TRP A 20 10.19 7.93 8.98
N LEU A 21 11.34 7.42 9.40
CA LEU A 21 12.53 7.30 8.57
C LEU A 21 12.27 6.40 7.35
N MET A 22 11.60 5.26 7.54
CA MET A 22 11.24 4.35 6.42
C MET A 22 10.33 5.02 5.42
N LEU A 23 9.28 5.69 5.90
CA LEU A 23 8.39 6.47 5.04
C LEU A 23 9.25 7.48 4.25
N LYS A 24 10.22 8.16 4.89
CA LYS A 24 11.16 9.16 4.31
C LYS A 24 11.99 8.61 3.18
N ILE A 25 12.72 7.54 3.48
CA ILE A 25 13.55 6.84 2.51
C ILE A 25 12.69 6.38 1.32
N THR A 26 11.51 5.83 1.58
CA THR A 26 10.61 5.35 0.53
C THR A 26 9.85 6.46 -0.20
N CYS A 27 9.99 7.73 0.16
CA CYS A 27 9.28 8.83 -0.50
C CYS A 27 7.74 8.75 -0.39
N VAL A 28 7.22 8.16 0.68
CA VAL A 28 5.77 8.08 0.96
C VAL A 28 5.28 9.33 1.71
N PHE A 29 5.53 10.54 1.16
CA PHE A 29 4.93 11.80 1.62
C PHE A 29 4.37 12.56 0.46
N TYR A 30 3.17 13.08 0.63
CA TYR A 30 2.52 13.80 -0.45
C TYR A 30 1.66 14.97 0.01
N GLN A 31 1.30 15.05 1.30
CA GLN A 31 0.20 15.92 1.69
C GLN A 31 0.59 16.90 2.79
N ARG A 32 0.04 18.12 2.65
CA ARG A 32 0.15 19.20 3.63
C ARG A 32 -0.46 18.82 4.97
N ARG A 33 -1.44 17.90 4.94
CA ARG A 33 -2.02 17.22 6.11
C ARG A 33 -2.12 15.73 5.87
N LEU A 34 -1.57 14.95 6.79
CA LEU A 34 -1.65 13.49 6.73
C LEU A 34 -2.90 12.98 7.45
N VAL A 35 -3.42 13.77 8.39
CA VAL A 35 -4.65 13.45 9.12
C VAL A 35 -5.76 14.41 8.72
N VAL A 36 -6.83 13.85 8.16
CA VAL A 36 -8.00 14.59 7.69
C VAL A 36 -9.26 13.96 8.27
N ALA A 37 -10.32 14.76 8.43
CA ALA A 37 -11.63 14.27 8.87
C ALA A 37 -12.14 13.20 7.89
N LYS A 38 -12.30 11.96 8.38
CA LYS A 38 -12.84 10.83 7.62
C LYS A 38 -14.34 10.73 7.88
N ARG A 39 -15.15 10.61 6.83
CA ARG A 39 -16.62 10.55 6.93
C ARG A 39 -17.17 9.40 6.11
N CYS A 40 -18.20 8.75 6.63
CA CYS A 40 -18.97 7.81 5.82
C CYS A 40 -19.76 8.57 4.75
N PHE A 41 -20.11 7.87 3.68
CA PHE A 41 -20.88 8.44 2.57
C PHE A 41 -22.16 9.16 3.04
N LYS A 42 -22.92 8.54 3.97
CA LYS A 42 -24.13 9.13 4.58
C LYS A 42 -23.88 10.47 5.27
N CYS A 43 -22.75 10.62 5.98
CA CYS A 43 -22.41 11.86 6.66
C CYS A 43 -21.77 12.91 5.73
N GLN A 44 -21.33 12.50 4.53
CA GLN A 44 -20.74 13.39 3.55
C GLN A 44 -21.79 14.02 2.63
N LEU A 45 -22.83 13.26 2.26
CA LEU A 45 -23.90 13.71 1.36
C LEU A 45 -24.50 15.07 1.78
N PRO A 46 -24.91 15.29 3.05
CA PRO A 46 -25.50 16.54 3.48
C PRO A 46 -24.52 17.71 3.40
N SER A 47 -23.23 17.47 3.67
CA SER A 47 -22.19 18.50 3.55
C SER A 47 -21.90 18.86 2.10
N CYS A 48 -21.99 17.90 1.18
CA CYS A 48 -21.88 18.17 -0.26
C CYS A 48 -23.09 18.94 -0.78
N GLU A 49 -24.29 18.61 -0.32
CA GLU A 49 -25.53 19.33 -0.67
C GLU A 49 -25.51 20.77 -0.15
N GLU A 50 -25.10 20.98 1.11
CA GLU A 50 -24.94 22.31 1.71
C GLU A 50 -23.91 23.15 0.94
N LEU A 51 -22.78 22.54 0.56
CA LEU A 51 -21.75 23.22 -0.23
C LEU A 51 -22.24 23.55 -1.65
N ALA A 52 -23.01 22.66 -2.27
CA ALA A 52 -23.61 22.88 -3.59
C ALA A 52 -24.65 24.01 -3.56
N VAL A 53 -25.40 24.16 -2.47
CA VAL A 53 -26.32 25.29 -2.27
C VAL A 53 -25.55 26.60 -2.14
N LEU A 54 -24.45 26.62 -1.40
CA LEU A 54 -23.60 27.81 -1.23
C LEU A 54 -22.87 28.21 -2.53
N THR A 55 -22.44 27.24 -3.35
CA THR A 55 -21.75 27.50 -4.62
C THR A 55 -22.68 27.74 -5.81
N ARG A 56 -23.96 27.36 -5.74
CA ARG A 56 -24.98 27.73 -6.76
C ARG A 56 -25.13 29.24 -6.95
N GLY A 57 -24.76 30.05 -5.96
CA GLY A 57 -24.69 31.51 -6.10
C GLY A 57 -23.54 32.03 -7.00
N MET A 58 -22.59 31.18 -7.39
CA MET A 58 -21.36 31.57 -8.11
C MET A 58 -21.28 31.04 -9.56
N GLY A 59 -22.39 30.63 -10.18
CA GLY A 59 -22.48 30.45 -11.64
C GLY A 59 -21.85 29.18 -12.25
N GLU A 60 -21.02 28.42 -11.53
CA GLU A 60 -20.38 27.19 -12.02
C GLU A 60 -20.76 25.95 -11.17
N ALA A 61 -22.05 25.68 -11.05
CA ALA A 61 -22.56 24.50 -10.33
C ALA A 61 -22.76 23.30 -11.26
N LYS A 62 -21.67 22.73 -11.82
CA LYS A 62 -21.73 21.38 -12.41
C LYS A 62 -20.91 20.40 -11.54
N SER A 63 -21.65 19.44 -10.96
CA SER A 63 -21.20 18.24 -10.24
C SER A 63 -20.24 18.43 -9.06
N PHE A 64 -20.75 18.98 -7.94
CA PHE A 64 -20.07 18.95 -6.63
C PHE A 64 -20.23 17.63 -5.86
N ILE A 65 -20.99 16.67 -6.40
CA ILE A 65 -21.02 15.31 -5.86
C ILE A 65 -19.74 14.64 -6.34
N PRO A 66 -18.81 14.25 -5.45
CA PRO A 66 -17.61 13.53 -5.87
C PRO A 66 -18.06 12.29 -6.64
N VAL A 67 -17.64 12.19 -7.90
CA VAL A 67 -18.00 11.09 -8.82
C VAL A 67 -17.60 9.73 -8.23
N ARG A 68 -16.68 9.71 -7.26
CA ARG A 68 -16.37 8.55 -6.42
C ARG A 68 -16.13 8.95 -4.96
N TRP A 69 -16.71 8.18 -4.05
CA TRP A 69 -16.39 8.24 -2.64
C TRP A 69 -15.04 7.56 -2.37
N ASP A 70 -14.07 8.31 -1.83
CA ASP A 70 -12.76 7.78 -1.40
C ASP A 70 -12.58 7.85 0.12
N PRO A 71 -12.71 6.73 0.87
CA PRO A 71 -12.50 6.69 2.32
C PRO A 71 -11.06 6.99 2.77
N SER A 72 -10.11 7.13 1.84
CA SER A 72 -8.71 7.44 2.14
C SER A 72 -8.49 8.91 2.52
N GLY A 73 -9.48 9.77 2.26
CA GLY A 73 -9.33 11.20 2.56
C GLY A 73 -8.65 11.99 1.44
N GLN A 74 -8.33 11.40 0.28
CA GLN A 74 -7.60 12.09 -0.80
C GLN A 74 -8.35 13.33 -1.34
N ASP A 75 -9.68 13.27 -1.43
CA ASP A 75 -10.49 14.35 -2.00
C ASP A 75 -10.96 15.40 -0.96
N TYR A 76 -10.46 15.33 0.28
CA TYR A 76 -10.96 16.15 1.40
C TYR A 76 -10.08 17.37 1.71
N ASP A 77 -9.15 17.74 0.83
CA ASP A 77 -8.38 18.99 0.93
C ASP A 77 -9.26 20.21 0.53
N PHE A 78 -10.40 20.39 1.21
CA PHE A 78 -11.25 21.57 1.07
C PHE A 78 -10.66 22.76 1.83
N PRO A 79 -10.93 24.01 1.40
CA PRO A 79 -10.52 25.21 2.13
C PRO A 79 -11.04 25.22 3.57
N ASP A 80 -10.12 25.33 4.52
CA ASP A 80 -10.29 25.24 5.99
C ASP A 80 -11.37 26.14 6.62
N ALA A 81 -11.89 27.14 5.89
CA ALA A 81 -12.70 28.21 6.45
C ALA A 81 -14.18 27.83 6.67
N LEU A 82 -14.78 27.01 5.80
CA LEU A 82 -16.17 26.55 5.96
C LEU A 82 -16.31 25.22 6.73
N ALA A 83 -15.20 24.53 6.91
CA ALA A 83 -15.15 23.20 7.51
C ALA A 83 -15.29 23.21 9.05
N LYS A 84 -14.90 24.27 9.76
CA LYS A 84 -14.68 24.12 11.22
C LYS A 84 -15.94 24.11 12.09
N THR A 85 -17.06 24.66 11.65
CA THR A 85 -18.18 24.99 12.56
C THR A 85 -19.31 23.94 12.55
N SER A 86 -19.60 23.33 11.41
CA SER A 86 -20.60 22.26 11.26
C SER A 86 -20.00 20.84 11.33
N GLN A 87 -18.67 20.70 11.16
CA GLN A 87 -18.06 19.38 11.01
C GLN A 87 -17.86 18.59 12.31
N THR A 88 -17.78 19.26 13.46
CA THR A 88 -17.45 18.65 14.76
C THR A 88 -18.65 18.01 15.46
N ARG A 89 -19.88 18.49 15.19
CA ARG A 89 -21.10 18.06 15.91
C ARG A 89 -21.79 16.81 15.33
N LEU A 90 -21.72 16.58 14.02
CA LEU A 90 -22.35 15.40 13.38
C LEU A 90 -21.43 14.17 13.33
N SER A 91 -20.12 14.38 13.22
CA SER A 91 -19.15 13.28 13.13
C SER A 91 -19.02 12.48 14.43
N SER A 92 -19.25 13.12 15.59
CA SER A 92 -19.08 12.50 16.90
C SER A 92 -20.17 11.49 17.25
N LYS A 93 -21.34 11.50 16.57
CA LYS A 93 -22.46 10.58 16.86
C LYS A 93 -22.54 9.38 15.91
N CYS A 94 -21.88 9.43 14.75
CA CYS A 94 -21.97 8.35 13.76
C CYS A 94 -20.96 7.23 14.05
N LYS A 95 -21.46 6.04 14.43
CA LYS A 95 -20.64 4.84 14.71
C LYS A 95 -19.73 4.46 13.54
N VAL A 96 -20.23 4.59 12.30
CA VAL A 96 -19.44 4.32 11.08
C VAL A 96 -18.30 5.33 10.92
N CYS A 97 -18.54 6.62 11.16
CA CYS A 97 -17.49 7.63 11.12
C CYS A 97 -16.44 7.41 12.22
N GLN A 98 -16.88 7.02 13.42
CA GLN A 98 -16.00 6.66 14.53
C GLN A 98 -15.08 5.48 14.17
N SER A 99 -15.58 4.50 13.39
CA SER A 99 -14.76 3.35 12.96
C SER A 99 -13.50 3.69 12.17
N PHE A 100 -13.45 4.88 11.54
CA PHE A 100 -12.26 5.33 10.81
C PHE A 100 -11.11 5.79 11.74
N TRP A 101 -11.45 6.03 13.01
CA TRP A 101 -10.57 6.52 14.07
C TRP A 101 -10.32 5.47 15.15
N TRP A 102 -10.71 4.21 14.92
CA TRP A 102 -10.33 3.12 15.80
C TRP A 102 -8.81 2.98 15.85
N ASP A 103 -8.31 2.81 17.07
CA ASP A 103 -6.97 2.37 17.34
C ASP A 103 -6.87 0.82 17.32
N HIS A 104 -5.80 0.29 17.91
CA HIS A 104 -5.56 -1.14 18.01
C HIS A 104 -6.52 -1.90 18.93
N ASP A 105 -7.20 -1.21 19.84
CA ASP A 105 -8.18 -1.78 20.79
C ASP A 105 -9.62 -1.56 20.32
N GLY A 106 -9.82 -0.69 19.33
CA GLY A 106 -11.15 -0.30 18.85
C GLY A 106 -11.68 0.96 19.53
N ASP A 107 -10.85 1.62 20.34
CA ASP A 107 -11.17 2.89 20.97
C ASP A 107 -11.08 4.02 19.94
N VAL A 108 -11.97 5.01 20.04
CA VAL A 108 -12.03 6.12 19.09
C VAL A 108 -10.95 7.15 19.44
N CYS A 109 -9.83 7.10 18.74
CA CYS A 109 -8.69 7.99 18.93
C CYS A 109 -8.56 8.98 17.76
N THR A 110 -9.09 10.20 17.93
CA THR A 110 -8.90 11.29 16.97
C THR A 110 -7.55 11.97 17.22
N TYR A 111 -6.57 11.76 16.34
CA TYR A 111 -5.26 12.40 16.44
C TYR A 111 -5.13 13.54 15.42
N ILE A 112 -4.32 14.54 15.74
CA ILE A 112 -3.88 15.59 14.80
C ILE A 112 -2.46 15.28 14.31
N ASP A 113 -2.03 15.91 13.22
CA ASP A 113 -0.65 15.76 12.70
C ASP A 113 0.43 15.98 13.79
N GLN A 114 0.15 16.82 14.80
CA GLN A 114 1.07 17.03 15.92
C GLN A 114 1.20 15.79 16.82
N ASP A 115 0.10 15.10 17.10
CA ASP A 115 0.05 13.94 18.00
C ASP A 115 0.86 12.75 17.46
N ILE A 116 0.86 12.57 16.14
CA ILE A 116 1.63 11.50 15.47
C ILE A 116 3.09 11.88 15.20
N GLY A 117 3.52 13.10 15.58
CA GLY A 117 4.88 13.58 15.39
C GLY A 117 5.20 14.05 13.97
N VAL A 118 4.20 14.25 13.10
CA VAL A 118 4.43 14.64 11.69
C VAL A 118 5.18 15.96 11.56
N ARG A 119 5.01 16.90 12.50
CA ARG A 119 5.55 18.25 12.41
C ARG A 119 7.08 18.30 12.25
N SER A 120 7.82 17.40 12.87
CA SER A 120 9.28 17.33 12.74
C SER A 120 9.72 16.71 11.41
N TRP A 121 8.87 15.90 10.78
CA TRP A 121 9.19 15.13 9.58
C TRP A 121 8.66 15.76 8.30
N ASN A 122 7.51 16.44 8.33
CA ASN A 122 6.83 16.96 7.15
C ASN A 122 6.92 18.49 7.09
N HIS A 123 7.75 18.98 6.16
CA HIS A 123 7.88 20.41 5.84
C HIS A 123 7.19 20.72 4.50
N ARG A 124 6.93 22.00 4.20
CA ARG A 124 6.20 22.42 2.99
C ARG A 124 6.82 21.87 1.68
N GLY A 125 8.14 21.74 1.63
CA GLY A 125 8.89 21.18 0.49
C GLY A 125 8.92 19.65 0.40
N SER A 126 8.39 18.90 1.38
CA SER A 126 8.51 17.43 1.42
C SER A 126 7.87 16.73 0.22
N CYS A 127 6.78 17.29 -0.32
CA CYS A 127 6.14 16.76 -1.53
C CYS A 127 7.04 16.91 -2.76
N LEU A 128 7.54 18.13 -3.00
CA LEU A 128 8.47 18.41 -4.10
C LEU A 128 9.75 17.58 -3.99
N MET A 129 10.36 17.53 -2.80
CA MET A 129 11.56 16.73 -2.54
C MET A 129 11.33 15.25 -2.86
N SER A 130 10.17 14.72 -2.50
CA SER A 130 9.81 13.34 -2.78
C SER A 130 9.64 13.06 -4.28
N VAL A 131 9.00 13.98 -5.03
CA VAL A 131 8.88 13.87 -6.49
C VAL A 131 10.26 13.99 -7.15
N CYS A 132 11.06 14.99 -6.79
CA CYS A 132 12.41 15.18 -7.30
C CYS A 132 13.30 13.97 -7.03
N PHE A 133 13.20 13.36 -5.84
CA PHE A 133 13.94 12.15 -5.50
C PHE A 133 13.51 10.95 -6.37
N LEU A 134 12.20 10.72 -6.54
CA LEU A 134 11.70 9.63 -7.38
C LEU A 134 12.06 9.81 -8.85
N VAL A 135 11.92 11.02 -9.38
CA VAL A 135 12.31 11.35 -10.76
C VAL A 135 13.82 11.21 -10.92
N GLY A 136 14.61 11.75 -9.99
CA GLY A 136 16.07 11.66 -10.02
C GLY A 136 16.56 10.22 -9.96
N THR A 137 16.04 9.42 -9.01
CA THR A 137 16.39 7.99 -8.90
C THR A 137 15.97 7.20 -10.15
N THR A 138 14.79 7.45 -10.70
CA THR A 138 14.33 6.80 -11.94
C THR A 138 15.21 7.18 -13.13
N ALA A 139 15.50 8.47 -13.32
CA ALA A 139 16.34 8.96 -14.42
C ALA A 139 17.76 8.41 -14.33
N VAL A 140 18.33 8.39 -13.12
CA VAL A 140 19.65 7.81 -12.87
C VAL A 140 19.65 6.31 -13.12
N ASN A 141 18.59 5.59 -12.75
CA ASN A 141 18.48 4.15 -13.01
C ASN A 141 18.38 3.84 -14.51
N ILE A 142 17.59 4.61 -15.25
CA ILE A 142 17.50 4.52 -16.73
C ILE A 142 18.86 4.82 -17.36
N TYR A 143 19.55 5.86 -16.88
CA TYR A 143 20.87 6.23 -17.39
C TYR A 143 21.93 5.14 -17.15
N GLU A 144 21.94 4.54 -15.95
CA GLU A 144 22.80 3.38 -15.64
C GLU A 144 22.49 2.20 -16.57
N PHE A 145 21.21 1.89 -16.79
CA PHE A 145 20.78 0.86 -17.72
C PHE A 145 21.26 1.14 -19.15
N LEU A 146 21.12 2.38 -19.64
CA LEU A 146 21.53 2.76 -21.00
C LEU A 146 23.05 2.70 -21.19
N ILE A 147 23.84 3.20 -20.23
CA ILE A 147 25.30 3.11 -20.28
C ILE A 147 25.74 1.65 -20.28
N PHE A 148 25.18 0.87 -19.37
CA PHE A 148 25.52 -0.53 -19.24
C PHE A 148 25.19 -1.29 -20.53
N ALA A 149 23.98 -1.09 -21.08
CA ALA A 149 23.59 -1.65 -22.37
C ALA A 149 24.57 -1.24 -23.48
N HIS A 150 24.89 0.05 -23.59
CA HIS A 150 25.79 0.56 -24.62
C HIS A 150 27.20 -0.04 -24.56
N TYR A 151 27.78 -0.18 -23.37
CA TYR A 151 29.14 -0.73 -23.19
C TYR A 151 29.26 -2.22 -23.58
N HIS A 152 28.13 -2.93 -23.56
CA HIS A 152 28.05 -4.36 -23.81
C HIS A 152 27.46 -4.73 -25.19
N ILE A 153 26.99 -3.76 -25.98
CA ILE A 153 26.57 -3.98 -27.37
C ILE A 153 27.70 -4.67 -28.16
N GLY A 154 27.38 -5.80 -28.81
CA GLY A 154 28.29 -6.56 -29.67
C GLY A 154 29.14 -7.61 -28.97
N LYS A 155 29.20 -7.65 -27.63
CA LYS A 155 30.01 -8.62 -26.88
C LYS A 155 29.21 -9.87 -26.51
N ARG A 156 29.12 -10.84 -27.42
CA ARG A 156 28.33 -12.09 -27.24
C ARG A 156 28.66 -12.90 -25.97
N TYR A 157 29.88 -12.78 -25.43
CA TYR A 157 30.28 -13.48 -24.21
C TYR A 157 29.60 -12.94 -22.94
N PHE A 158 29.13 -11.69 -22.92
CA PHE A 158 28.56 -11.05 -21.73
C PHE A 158 27.04 -11.03 -21.68
N PHE A 159 26.35 -11.51 -22.72
CA PHE A 159 24.88 -11.42 -22.84
C PHE A 159 24.10 -11.89 -21.60
N ILE A 160 24.51 -13.00 -20.98
CA ILE A 160 23.79 -13.55 -19.80
C ILE A 160 24.02 -12.67 -18.56
N ASN A 161 25.24 -12.15 -18.38
CA ASN A 161 25.58 -11.18 -17.35
C ASN A 161 24.77 -9.90 -17.53
N ASP A 162 24.61 -9.48 -18.78
CA ASP A 162 23.84 -8.28 -19.12
C ASP A 162 22.36 -8.49 -18.80
N LEU A 163 21.81 -9.64 -19.17
CA LEU A 163 20.43 -10.00 -18.85
C LEU A 163 20.17 -9.99 -17.33
N SER A 164 21.10 -10.53 -16.52
CA SER A 164 20.96 -10.54 -15.05
C SER A 164 21.00 -9.13 -14.46
N PHE A 165 21.88 -8.27 -14.98
CA PHE A 165 21.93 -6.86 -14.57
C PHE A 165 20.65 -6.10 -14.97
N ILE A 166 20.13 -6.34 -16.16
CA ILE A 166 18.88 -5.74 -16.63
C ILE A 166 17.72 -6.12 -15.72
N ILE A 167 17.57 -7.41 -15.42
CA ILE A 167 16.52 -7.92 -14.53
C ILE A 167 16.62 -7.27 -13.15
N PHE A 168 17.84 -7.19 -12.61
CA PHE A 168 18.11 -6.54 -11.34
C PHE A 168 17.69 -5.06 -11.32
N MET A 169 18.05 -4.30 -12.35
CA MET A 169 17.72 -2.87 -12.46
C MET A 169 16.22 -2.65 -12.69
N MET A 170 15.56 -3.55 -13.42
CA MET A 170 14.11 -3.53 -13.62
C MET A 170 13.37 -3.76 -12.31
N GLU A 171 13.76 -4.75 -11.51
CA GLU A 171 13.18 -5.02 -10.19
C GLU A 171 13.29 -3.79 -9.27
N LEU A 172 14.48 -3.17 -9.22
CA LEU A 172 14.70 -1.94 -8.45
C LEU A 172 13.92 -0.72 -8.99
N SER A 173 13.51 -0.72 -10.27
CA SER A 173 12.71 0.33 -10.88
C SER A 173 11.22 0.24 -10.54
N VAL A 174 10.72 -0.95 -10.19
CA VAL A 174 9.28 -1.19 -10.00
C VAL A 174 8.70 -0.21 -8.99
N TYR A 175 9.32 -0.11 -7.81
CA TYR A 175 8.80 0.75 -6.75
C TYR A 175 8.83 2.25 -7.11
N PRO A 176 9.98 2.84 -7.52
CA PRO A 176 10.01 4.25 -7.90
C PRO A 176 8.97 4.63 -8.97
N LEU A 177 8.78 3.78 -9.97
CA LEU A 177 7.79 3.99 -11.03
C LEU A 177 6.35 3.92 -10.51
N MET A 178 6.02 2.91 -9.70
CA MET A 178 4.69 2.80 -9.07
C MET A 178 4.39 3.98 -8.13
N SER A 179 5.39 4.44 -7.38
CA SER A 179 5.27 5.59 -6.47
C SER A 179 5.11 6.90 -7.23
N LEU A 180 5.87 7.10 -8.32
CA LEU A 180 5.71 8.27 -9.19
C LEU A 180 4.32 8.30 -9.83
N TYR A 181 3.83 7.16 -10.32
CA TYR A 181 2.48 7.02 -10.85
C TYR A 181 1.41 7.37 -9.80
N SER A 182 1.58 6.88 -8.56
CA SER A 182 0.70 7.22 -7.45
C SER A 182 0.65 8.72 -7.19
N LYS A 183 1.79 9.41 -7.22
CA LYS A 183 1.86 10.86 -7.04
C LYS A 183 1.20 11.61 -8.20
N LEU A 184 1.48 11.20 -9.44
CA LEU A 184 0.86 11.78 -10.63
C LEU A 184 -0.66 11.69 -10.55
N LYS A 185 -1.21 10.51 -10.24
CA LYS A 185 -2.65 10.33 -10.08
C LYS A 185 -3.23 11.22 -8.98
N SER A 186 -2.52 11.35 -7.86
CA SER A 186 -2.98 12.19 -6.76
C SER A 186 -2.90 13.69 -7.08
N ALA A 187 -2.05 14.11 -8.02
CA ALA A 187 -2.00 15.48 -8.53
C ALA A 187 -3.15 15.77 -9.51
N THR A 188 -3.53 14.78 -10.33
CA THR A 188 -4.57 14.91 -11.37
C THR A 188 -5.99 14.67 -10.85
N GLN A 189 -6.21 14.65 -9.54
CA GLN A 189 -7.53 14.58 -8.87
C GLN A 189 -8.52 13.59 -9.52
N GLY A 190 -8.09 12.37 -9.83
CA GLY A 190 -9.01 11.31 -10.22
C GLY A 190 -9.48 11.29 -11.69
N MET A 191 -8.91 12.11 -12.59
CA MET A 191 -9.20 11.99 -14.04
C MET A 191 -8.87 10.59 -14.61
N VAL A 192 -8.07 9.79 -13.90
CA VAL A 192 -7.77 8.39 -14.25
C VAL A 192 -8.45 7.44 -13.25
N PRO A 193 -9.67 6.94 -13.55
CA PRO A 193 -10.45 6.14 -12.62
C PRO A 193 -9.91 4.72 -12.37
N GLU A 194 -9.01 4.19 -13.19
CA GLU A 194 -8.75 2.73 -13.19
C GLU A 194 -7.71 2.23 -12.17
N ALA A 195 -6.95 3.11 -11.53
CA ALA A 195 -5.81 2.71 -10.69
C ALA A 195 -6.06 2.82 -9.18
N SER A 196 -7.10 2.17 -8.65
CA SER A 196 -7.38 2.10 -7.19
C SER A 196 -6.20 1.59 -6.34
N TRP A 197 -5.31 0.76 -6.91
CA TRP A 197 -4.12 0.23 -6.22
C TRP A 197 -3.14 1.31 -5.77
N SER A 198 -3.06 2.45 -6.47
CA SER A 198 -2.06 3.47 -6.16
C SER A 198 -2.35 4.21 -4.85
N THR A 199 -3.61 4.23 -4.40
CA THR A 199 -4.00 4.79 -3.10
C THR A 199 -3.25 4.13 -1.95
N THR A 200 -2.82 2.86 -2.08
CA THR A 200 -2.02 2.16 -1.08
C THR A 200 -0.65 2.81 -0.85
N LEU A 201 -0.04 3.41 -1.88
CA LEU A 201 1.24 4.11 -1.77
C LEU A 201 1.10 5.55 -1.25
N ASN A 202 -0.11 5.99 -0.90
CA ASN A 202 -0.31 7.30 -0.30
C ASN A 202 0.09 7.30 1.18
N GLY A 203 0.79 8.36 1.62
CA GLY A 203 1.06 8.62 3.03
C GLY A 203 -0.19 8.61 3.91
N ARG A 204 -1.30 9.22 3.49
CA ARG A 204 -2.59 9.17 4.23
C ARG A 204 -3.06 7.74 4.48
N TYR A 205 -2.97 6.89 3.45
CA TYR A 205 -3.35 5.49 3.55
C TYR A 205 -2.44 4.75 4.53
N MET A 206 -1.12 4.91 4.41
CA MET A 206 -0.14 4.28 5.29
C MET A 206 -0.32 4.71 6.75
N ILE A 207 -0.46 6.00 7.03
CA ILE A 207 -0.72 6.50 8.40
C ILE A 207 -2.02 5.93 8.96
N LYS A 208 -3.10 5.90 8.15
CA LYS A 208 -4.37 5.24 8.53
C LYS A 208 -4.18 3.76 8.86
N ARG A 209 -3.25 3.04 8.21
CA ARG A 209 -2.96 1.64 8.54
C ARG A 209 -2.17 1.50 9.84
N LEU A 210 -1.18 2.37 10.05
CA LEU A 210 -0.32 2.32 11.24
C LEU A 210 -1.09 2.52 12.55
N GLN A 211 -2.26 3.18 12.52
CA GLN A 211 -3.09 3.38 13.72
C GLN A 211 -3.58 2.07 14.37
N PHE A 212 -3.67 0.98 13.60
CA PHE A 212 -4.11 -0.32 14.11
C PHE A 212 -2.96 -1.14 14.71
N ILE A 213 -1.73 -0.62 14.73
CA ILE A 213 -0.55 -1.29 15.24
C ILE A 213 -0.14 -0.63 16.55
N ASP A 214 -0.10 -1.43 17.61
CA ASP A 214 0.39 -1.00 18.90
C ASP A 214 1.92 -1.13 18.98
N PHE A 215 2.61 -0.05 18.63
CA PHE A 215 4.06 0.00 18.69
C PHE A 215 4.63 0.09 20.11
N HIS A 216 3.83 0.51 21.09
CA HIS A 216 4.34 0.80 22.42
C HIS A 216 4.36 -0.43 23.31
N GLN A 217 3.25 -1.16 23.39
CA GLN A 217 3.20 -2.33 24.26
C GLN A 217 3.84 -3.54 23.59
N LYS A 218 3.64 -3.72 22.27
CA LYS A 218 4.13 -4.92 21.54
C LYS A 218 5.47 -4.69 20.83
N GLY A 219 5.90 -3.44 20.69
CA GLY A 219 7.08 -3.09 19.92
C GLY A 219 6.87 -3.24 18.42
N TYR A 220 7.97 -3.36 17.67
CA TYR A 220 7.92 -3.52 16.22
C TYR A 220 7.48 -4.93 15.81
N PRO A 221 6.40 -5.10 15.03
CA PRO A 221 6.01 -6.41 14.52
C PRO A 221 7.07 -6.90 13.53
N GLY A 222 7.36 -8.22 13.55
CA GLY A 222 8.31 -8.80 12.60
C GLY A 222 9.73 -8.26 12.73
N ARG A 223 10.28 -8.17 13.95
CA ARG A 223 11.64 -7.66 14.22
C ARG A 223 12.72 -8.30 13.34
N LEU A 224 12.59 -9.59 13.02
CA LEU A 224 13.48 -10.28 12.10
C LEU A 224 13.40 -9.71 10.67
N LEU A 225 12.19 -9.50 10.15
CA LEU A 225 12.00 -8.90 8.83
C LEU A 225 12.53 -7.46 8.80
N LEU A 226 12.27 -6.69 9.87
CA LEU A 226 12.82 -5.36 10.06
C LEU A 226 14.35 -5.36 9.96
N PHE A 227 15.00 -6.27 10.71
CA PHE A 227 16.45 -6.43 10.67
C PHE A 227 16.94 -6.81 9.26
N LEU A 228 16.31 -7.78 8.61
CA LEU A 228 16.65 -8.20 7.24
C LEU A 228 16.54 -7.05 6.22
N CYS A 229 15.53 -6.19 6.35
CA CYS A 229 15.35 -5.03 5.46
C CYS A 229 16.51 -4.02 5.53
N PHE A 230 17.28 -3.95 6.62
CA PHE A 230 18.45 -3.08 6.71
C PHE A 230 19.77 -3.84 6.54
N ALA A 231 19.90 -5.00 7.19
CA ALA A 231 21.13 -5.77 7.20
C ALA A 231 21.45 -6.39 5.84
N TRP A 232 20.44 -6.85 5.09
CA TRP A 232 20.67 -7.55 3.82
C TRP A 232 21.15 -6.60 2.69
N PRO A 233 20.51 -5.44 2.44
CA PRO A 233 21.06 -4.46 1.51
C PRO A 233 22.47 -4.02 1.87
N LEU A 234 22.76 -3.83 3.17
CA LEU A 234 24.08 -3.46 3.65
C LEU A 234 25.11 -4.56 3.39
N ALA A 235 24.77 -5.83 3.67
CA ALA A 235 25.65 -6.97 3.40
C ALA A 235 25.97 -7.11 1.90
N VAL A 236 24.95 -6.96 1.04
CA VAL A 236 25.15 -6.99 -0.42
C VAL A 236 26.01 -5.80 -0.88
N PHE A 237 25.81 -4.62 -0.31
CA PHE A 237 26.62 -3.44 -0.58
C PHE A 237 28.09 -3.64 -0.21
N LEU A 238 28.37 -4.11 1.01
CA LEU A 238 29.72 -4.39 1.48
C LEU A 238 30.40 -5.45 0.60
N HIS A 239 29.67 -6.51 0.24
CA HIS A 239 30.19 -7.53 -0.66
C HIS A 239 30.51 -6.96 -2.06
N ARG A 240 29.66 -6.05 -2.58
CA ARG A 240 29.90 -5.37 -3.85
C ARG A 240 31.15 -4.47 -3.81
N ILE A 241 31.43 -3.81 -2.68
CA ILE A 241 32.69 -3.08 -2.47
C ILE A 241 33.89 -4.02 -2.60
N VAL A 242 33.85 -5.17 -1.92
CA VAL A 242 34.93 -6.17 -1.97
C VAL A 242 35.18 -6.61 -3.42
N ILE A 243 34.13 -6.97 -4.16
CA ILE A 243 34.23 -7.35 -5.58
C ILE A 243 34.85 -6.22 -6.42
N TYR A 244 34.36 -4.98 -6.29
CA TYR A 244 34.91 -3.87 -7.08
C TYR A 244 36.36 -3.51 -6.73
N SER A 245 36.79 -3.81 -5.49
CA SER A 245 38.16 -3.61 -5.02
C SER A 245 39.10 -4.74 -5.48
N SER A 246 38.62 -5.99 -5.56
CA SER A 246 39.46 -7.14 -5.90
C SER A 246 39.68 -7.31 -7.40
N PHE A 247 38.74 -6.86 -8.24
CA PHE A 247 38.74 -7.17 -9.69
C PHE A 247 39.37 -6.10 -10.60
N VAL A 248 39.97 -5.02 -10.10
CA VAL A 248 40.34 -3.88 -10.98
C VAL A 248 41.73 -3.28 -10.77
N CYS A 249 42.50 -3.28 -11.86
CA CYS A 249 43.72 -2.52 -12.09
C CYS A 249 43.52 -0.99 -11.98
N PRO A 250 44.46 -0.25 -11.39
CA PRO A 250 44.31 1.17 -11.03
C PRO A 250 44.33 2.19 -12.20
N GLN A 251 44.28 1.79 -13.47
CA GLN A 251 44.79 2.64 -14.57
C GLN A 251 43.83 3.67 -15.19
N HIS A 252 42.53 3.72 -14.87
CA HIS A 252 41.62 4.73 -15.46
C HIS A 252 40.73 5.46 -14.44
N ARG A 253 40.98 6.78 -14.25
CA ARG A 253 40.20 7.68 -13.37
C ARG A 253 38.69 7.69 -13.67
N GLY A 254 38.30 7.68 -14.95
CA GLY A 254 36.88 7.71 -15.35
C GLY A 254 36.11 6.45 -14.91
N PHE A 255 36.79 5.31 -14.82
CA PHE A 255 36.18 4.05 -14.40
C PHE A 255 35.88 4.02 -12.89
N GLN A 256 36.65 4.75 -12.07
CA GLN A 256 36.42 4.82 -10.62
C GLN A 256 35.14 5.61 -10.27
N PHE A 257 34.87 6.70 -11.00
CA PHE A 257 33.64 7.49 -10.78
C PHE A 257 32.38 6.70 -11.12
N TYR A 258 32.40 5.98 -12.24
CA TYR A 258 31.29 5.09 -12.64
C TYR A 258 30.97 4.04 -11.56
N LYS A 259 31.98 3.37 -11.02
CA LYS A 259 31.80 2.36 -9.96
C LYS A 259 31.17 2.94 -8.70
N LEU A 260 31.73 4.05 -8.20
CA LEU A 260 31.23 4.69 -6.98
C LEU A 260 29.76 5.09 -7.14
N ARG A 261 29.43 5.66 -8.32
CA ARG A 261 28.08 6.05 -8.67
C ARG A 261 27.13 4.84 -8.70
N SER A 262 27.45 3.79 -9.47
CA SER A 262 26.64 2.59 -9.59
C SER A 262 26.42 1.89 -8.24
N LEU A 263 27.47 1.80 -7.42
CA LEU A 263 27.42 1.25 -6.06
C LEU A 263 26.47 2.04 -5.15
N THR A 264 26.56 3.37 -5.18
CA THR A 264 25.73 4.26 -4.36
C THR A 264 24.26 4.20 -4.77
N ILE A 265 23.98 4.26 -6.07
CA ILE A 265 22.60 4.19 -6.59
C ILE A 265 21.97 2.85 -6.23
N THR A 266 22.71 1.76 -6.43
CA THR A 266 22.21 0.41 -6.13
C THR A 266 21.87 0.27 -4.65
N MET A 267 22.72 0.79 -3.75
CA MET A 267 22.47 0.80 -2.31
C MET A 267 21.22 1.58 -1.94
N ILE A 268 21.06 2.79 -2.51
CA ILE A 268 19.89 3.63 -2.28
C ILE A 268 18.63 2.88 -2.74
N LEU A 269 18.61 2.34 -3.96
CA LEU A 269 17.45 1.64 -4.51
C LEU A 269 17.10 0.36 -3.74
N MET A 270 18.10 -0.45 -3.35
CA MET A 270 17.87 -1.63 -2.52
C MET A 270 17.30 -1.28 -1.16
N THR A 271 17.81 -0.20 -0.55
CA THR A 271 17.32 0.29 0.74
C THR A 271 15.88 0.76 0.58
N VAL A 272 15.57 1.56 -0.45
CA VAL A 272 14.20 1.97 -0.75
C VAL A 272 13.27 0.77 -0.96
N TRP A 273 13.70 -0.22 -1.76
CA TRP A 273 12.91 -1.41 -2.10
C TRP A 273 12.63 -2.29 -0.86
N THR A 274 13.62 -2.52 0.00
CA THR A 274 13.42 -3.33 1.22
C THR A 274 12.57 -2.61 2.26
N ASN A 275 12.71 -1.28 2.37
CA ASN A 275 11.92 -0.48 3.31
C ASN A 275 10.44 -0.42 2.89
N ILE A 276 10.12 -0.35 1.59
CA ILE A 276 8.72 -0.41 1.16
C ILE A 276 8.10 -1.77 1.47
N LEU A 277 8.83 -2.87 1.30
CA LEU A 277 8.33 -4.19 1.67
C LEU A 277 8.00 -4.31 3.15
N TYR A 278 8.82 -3.73 4.02
CA TYR A 278 8.49 -3.69 5.44
C TYR A 278 7.22 -2.85 5.71
N LEU A 279 7.02 -1.72 5.03
CA LEU A 279 5.77 -0.97 5.12
C LEU A 279 4.55 -1.78 4.63
N LEU A 280 4.70 -2.60 3.58
CA LEU A 280 3.63 -3.51 3.12
C LEU A 280 3.33 -4.61 4.14
N PHE A 281 4.36 -5.11 4.84
CA PHE A 281 4.20 -6.02 5.97
C PHE A 281 3.41 -5.36 7.10
N LEU A 282 3.71 -4.10 7.45
CA LEU A 282 2.93 -3.36 8.46
C LEU A 282 1.48 -3.20 8.02
N CYS A 283 1.23 -2.86 6.76
CA CYS A 283 -0.13 -2.83 6.21
C CYS A 283 -0.84 -4.17 6.35
N ARG A 284 -0.15 -5.29 6.07
CA ARG A 284 -0.70 -6.63 6.26
C ARG A 284 -1.13 -6.87 7.71
N VAL A 285 -0.22 -6.62 8.66
CA VAL A 285 -0.48 -6.78 10.10
C VAL A 285 -1.65 -5.90 10.55
N SER A 286 -1.73 -4.67 10.04
CA SER A 286 -2.83 -3.76 10.34
C SER A 286 -4.19 -4.33 9.90
N PHE A 287 -4.26 -5.00 8.75
CA PHE A 287 -5.50 -5.60 8.27
C PHE A 287 -5.93 -6.80 9.10
N VAL A 288 -4.99 -7.66 9.49
CA VAL A 288 -5.30 -8.79 10.40
C VAL A 288 -5.93 -8.27 11.69
N ARG A 289 -5.38 -7.19 12.27
CA ARG A 289 -5.94 -6.58 13.48
C ARG A 289 -7.28 -5.90 13.21
N GLN A 290 -7.41 -5.15 12.12
CA GLN A 290 -8.65 -4.47 11.78
C GLN A 290 -9.80 -5.47 11.55
N PHE A 291 -9.54 -6.62 10.92
CA PHE A 291 -10.56 -7.67 10.75
C PHE A 291 -11.03 -8.24 12.09
N GLN A 292 -10.15 -8.38 13.08
CA GLN A 292 -10.55 -8.78 14.44
C GLN A 292 -11.41 -7.71 15.12
N LEU A 293 -11.12 -6.42 14.91
CA LEU A 293 -11.92 -5.33 15.47
C LEU A 293 -13.31 -5.26 14.83
N VAL A 294 -13.39 -5.40 13.50
CA VAL A 294 -14.67 -5.53 12.79
C VAL A 294 -15.41 -6.77 13.30
N GLN A 295 -14.67 -7.85 13.51
CA GLN A 295 -14.98 -9.02 14.33
C GLN A 295 -15.93 -8.71 15.50
N VAL A 296 -15.32 -8.09 16.50
CA VAL A 296 -15.92 -7.72 17.78
C VAL A 296 -17.04 -6.69 17.60
N PHE A 297 -16.86 -5.74 16.67
CA PHE A 297 -17.88 -4.73 16.38
C PHE A 297 -19.20 -5.35 15.93
N LEU A 298 -19.14 -6.35 15.03
CA LEU A 298 -20.31 -7.07 14.53
C LEU A 298 -21.03 -7.85 15.65
N GLU A 299 -20.31 -8.36 16.64
CA GLU A 299 -20.92 -9.03 17.80
C GLU A 299 -21.64 -8.06 18.72
N ASN A 300 -21.05 -6.90 18.97
CA ASN A 300 -21.58 -5.92 19.90
C ASN A 300 -22.74 -5.10 19.30
N HIS A 301 -22.95 -5.15 17.98
CA HIS A 301 -23.90 -4.32 17.26
C HIS A 301 -24.86 -5.11 16.37
N GLN A 302 -25.33 -6.26 16.84
CA GLN A 302 -26.25 -7.13 16.09
C GLN A 302 -27.59 -6.46 15.74
N ASP A 303 -28.01 -5.46 16.54
CA ASP A 303 -29.25 -4.72 16.31
C ASP A 303 -29.16 -3.71 15.15
N ASP A 304 -27.95 -3.36 14.71
CA ASP A 304 -27.68 -2.29 13.76
C ASP A 304 -26.98 -2.80 12.50
N LEU A 305 -27.75 -3.54 11.70
CA LEU A 305 -27.27 -4.20 10.49
C LEU A 305 -26.66 -3.23 9.47
N ASP A 306 -27.25 -2.06 9.29
CA ASP A 306 -26.84 -1.12 8.25
C ASP A 306 -25.48 -0.49 8.57
N ASN A 307 -25.25 -0.10 9.82
CA ASN A 307 -23.95 0.41 10.24
C ASN A 307 -22.88 -0.69 10.18
N CYS A 308 -23.21 -1.92 10.58
CA CYS A 308 -22.34 -3.08 10.43
C CYS A 308 -21.92 -3.32 8.97
N ARG A 309 -22.87 -3.32 8.03
CA ARG A 309 -22.58 -3.45 6.60
C ARG A 309 -21.67 -2.35 6.08
N GLN A 310 -21.93 -1.11 6.47
CA GLN A 310 -21.09 0.02 6.06
C GLN A 310 -19.67 -0.09 6.57
N VAL A 311 -19.47 -0.44 7.84
CA VAL A 311 -18.12 -0.67 8.40
C VAL A 311 -17.39 -1.75 7.60
N VAL A 312 -18.06 -2.89 7.34
CA VAL A 312 -17.48 -3.99 6.55
C VAL A 312 -17.13 -3.53 5.13
N CYS A 313 -18.02 -2.83 4.43
CA CYS A 313 -17.77 -2.28 3.09
C CYS A 313 -16.53 -1.38 3.06
N ASN A 314 -16.38 -0.51 4.07
CA ASN A 314 -15.27 0.43 4.13
C ASN A 314 -13.93 -0.30 4.28
N VAL A 315 -13.89 -1.30 5.17
CA VAL A 315 -12.70 -2.14 5.36
C VAL A 315 -12.42 -2.99 4.13
N ALA A 316 -13.44 -3.55 3.51
CA ALA A 316 -13.32 -4.34 2.28
C ALA A 316 -12.76 -3.49 1.12
N TYR A 317 -13.22 -2.24 0.98
CA TYR A 317 -12.69 -1.30 -0.01
C TYR A 317 -11.20 -1.03 0.21
N ASP A 318 -10.82 -0.66 1.43
CA ASP A 318 -9.42 -0.39 1.77
C ASP A 318 -8.55 -1.62 1.51
N PHE A 319 -9.03 -2.81 1.90
CA PHE A 319 -8.35 -4.09 1.68
C PHE A 319 -8.20 -4.40 0.21
N ARG A 320 -9.23 -4.14 -0.61
CA ARG A 320 -9.21 -4.36 -2.06
C ARG A 320 -8.15 -3.49 -2.75
N CYS A 321 -7.97 -2.25 -2.33
CA CYS A 321 -6.89 -1.40 -2.84
C CYS A 321 -5.51 -2.01 -2.55
N TYR A 322 -5.29 -2.45 -1.31
CA TYR A 322 -4.06 -3.14 -0.90
C TYR A 322 -3.85 -4.47 -1.64
N ALA A 323 -4.88 -5.30 -1.76
CA ALA A 323 -4.81 -6.59 -2.45
C ALA A 323 -4.48 -6.42 -3.93
N LYS A 324 -5.10 -5.45 -4.61
CA LYS A 324 -4.75 -5.11 -6.00
C LYS A 324 -3.31 -4.63 -6.13
N PHE A 325 -2.85 -3.79 -5.20
CA PHE A 325 -1.46 -3.34 -5.16
C PHE A 325 -0.49 -4.52 -5.03
N VAL A 326 -0.71 -5.39 -4.04
CA VAL A 326 0.13 -6.57 -3.80
C VAL A 326 0.11 -7.52 -5.00
N TYR A 327 -1.05 -7.75 -5.60
CA TYR A 327 -1.18 -8.59 -6.79
C TYR A 327 -0.34 -8.05 -7.96
N ILE A 328 -0.44 -6.75 -8.26
CA ILE A 328 0.36 -6.10 -9.31
C ILE A 328 1.86 -6.19 -8.98
N PHE A 329 2.22 -5.90 -7.72
CA PHE A 329 3.60 -5.98 -7.25
C PHE A 329 4.19 -7.39 -7.43
N MET A 330 3.49 -8.43 -6.97
CA MET A 330 3.94 -9.81 -7.08
C MET A 330 3.97 -10.31 -8.53
N ILE A 331 3.06 -9.86 -9.39
CA ILE A 331 3.09 -10.16 -10.83
C ILE A 331 4.30 -9.56 -11.53
N LEU A 332 4.82 -8.43 -11.05
CA LEU A 332 6.05 -7.85 -11.58
C LEU A 332 7.28 -8.56 -10.99
N THR A 333 7.32 -8.75 -9.67
CA THR A 333 8.49 -9.30 -8.98
C THR A 333 8.76 -10.78 -9.28
N LEU A 334 7.74 -11.63 -9.36
CA LEU A 334 7.95 -13.09 -9.55
C LEU A 334 8.56 -13.44 -10.91
N PRO A 335 8.10 -12.90 -12.05
CA PRO A 335 8.75 -13.11 -13.34
C PRO A 335 10.19 -12.60 -13.36
N PHE A 336 10.46 -11.43 -12.79
CA PHE A 336 11.84 -10.91 -12.69
C PHE A 336 12.72 -11.83 -11.86
N CYS A 337 12.25 -12.32 -10.70
CA CYS A 337 13.00 -13.31 -9.91
C CYS A 337 13.22 -14.61 -10.71
N THR A 338 12.21 -15.09 -11.44
CA THR A 338 12.29 -16.31 -12.24
C THR A 338 13.29 -16.18 -13.39
N TRP A 339 13.25 -15.06 -14.12
CA TRP A 339 14.22 -14.76 -15.17
C TRP A 339 15.63 -14.58 -14.59
N GLY A 340 15.74 -13.97 -13.41
CA GLY A 340 17.01 -13.77 -12.73
C GLY A 340 17.65 -15.10 -12.32
N ILE A 341 16.87 -16.00 -11.69
CA ILE A 341 17.31 -17.36 -11.35
C ILE A 341 17.75 -18.11 -12.61
N THR A 342 16.93 -18.05 -13.67
CA THR A 342 17.25 -18.72 -14.95
C THR A 342 18.55 -18.18 -15.53
N ALA A 343 18.75 -16.86 -15.55
CA ALA A 343 19.97 -16.24 -16.06
C ALA A 343 21.20 -16.65 -15.24
N VAL A 344 21.10 -16.68 -13.91
CA VAL A 344 22.19 -17.12 -13.03
C VAL A 344 22.52 -18.61 -13.21
N LEU A 345 21.51 -19.49 -13.32
CA LEU A 345 21.72 -20.92 -13.60
C LEU A 345 22.39 -21.13 -14.96
N CYS A 346 21.96 -20.40 -16.00
CA CYS A 346 22.60 -20.44 -17.32
C CYS A 346 24.07 -19.99 -17.27
N MET A 347 24.41 -19.00 -16.43
CA MET A 347 25.81 -18.60 -16.23
C MET A 347 26.63 -19.72 -15.58
N GLN A 348 26.11 -20.32 -14.51
CA GLN A 348 26.75 -21.44 -13.80
C GLN A 348 27.02 -22.61 -14.75
N TYR A 349 26.02 -22.99 -15.54
CA TYR A 349 26.13 -24.09 -16.50
C TYR A 349 27.20 -23.80 -17.57
N LYS A 350 27.25 -22.57 -18.11
CA LYS A 350 28.16 -22.23 -19.21
C LYS A 350 29.61 -22.01 -18.79
N HIS A 351 29.88 -21.51 -17.58
CA HIS A 351 31.22 -21.07 -17.18
C HIS A 351 31.94 -22.02 -16.22
N GLY A 352 31.28 -23.07 -15.73
CA GLY A 352 31.87 -24.00 -14.75
C GLY A 352 32.31 -23.31 -13.45
N GLN A 353 32.95 -24.04 -12.54
CA GLN A 353 33.45 -23.54 -11.25
C GLN A 353 34.72 -22.66 -11.37
N ALA A 354 34.82 -21.80 -12.38
CA ALA A 354 35.93 -20.85 -12.44
C ALA A 354 35.86 -19.92 -11.21
N ILE A 355 36.87 -19.99 -10.34
CA ILE A 355 36.96 -19.33 -9.03
C ILE A 355 36.61 -17.82 -9.03
N PRO A 356 37.00 -16.98 -10.03
CA PRO A 356 36.58 -15.57 -10.04
C PRO A 356 35.07 -15.36 -10.26
N CYS A 357 34.35 -16.34 -10.76
CA CYS A 357 32.89 -16.28 -10.89
C CYS A 357 32.17 -16.55 -9.56
N ALA A 358 32.80 -17.21 -8.58
CA ALA A 358 32.11 -17.65 -7.35
C ALA A 358 31.59 -16.48 -6.49
N SER A 359 32.40 -15.43 -6.29
CA SER A 359 31.97 -14.26 -5.49
C SER A 359 30.86 -13.46 -6.19
N ILE A 360 30.97 -13.27 -7.51
CA ILE A 360 29.94 -12.58 -8.31
C ILE A 360 28.64 -13.39 -8.28
N LEU A 361 28.74 -14.70 -8.43
CA LEU A 361 27.63 -15.63 -8.37
C LEU A 361 26.94 -15.62 -7.01
N TRP A 362 27.70 -15.63 -5.91
CA TRP A 362 27.17 -15.47 -4.56
C TRP A 362 26.42 -14.16 -4.38
N MET A 363 26.96 -13.06 -4.91
CA MET A 363 26.27 -11.76 -4.88
C MET A 363 24.93 -11.82 -5.62
N LEU A 364 24.90 -12.37 -6.84
CA LEU A 364 23.67 -12.48 -7.64
C LEU A 364 22.62 -13.37 -6.94
N TRP A 365 23.03 -14.52 -6.39
CA TRP A 365 22.13 -15.37 -5.60
C TRP A 365 21.61 -14.67 -4.36
N SER A 366 22.48 -13.98 -3.61
CA SER A 366 22.06 -13.23 -2.43
C SER A 366 21.03 -12.15 -2.78
N GLN A 367 21.17 -11.48 -3.92
CA GLN A 367 20.23 -10.47 -4.39
C GLN A 367 18.88 -11.07 -4.78
N LEU A 368 18.89 -12.15 -5.56
CA LEU A 368 17.67 -12.85 -5.95
C LEU A 368 16.94 -13.44 -4.74
N LEU A 369 17.68 -14.02 -3.80
CA LEU A 369 17.14 -14.56 -2.56
C LEU A 369 16.56 -13.45 -1.69
N MET A 370 17.23 -12.29 -1.59
CA MET A 370 16.66 -11.12 -0.91
C MET A 370 15.35 -10.68 -1.57
N PHE A 371 15.31 -10.57 -2.90
CA PHE A 371 14.10 -10.16 -3.61
C PHE A 371 12.93 -11.11 -3.39
N LEU A 372 13.19 -12.42 -3.43
CA LEU A 372 12.17 -13.44 -3.23
C LEU A 372 11.74 -13.55 -1.76
N VAL A 373 12.68 -13.73 -0.83
CA VAL A 373 12.40 -14.01 0.58
C VAL A 373 11.75 -12.80 1.25
N VAL A 374 12.27 -11.59 1.03
CA VAL A 374 11.70 -10.39 1.68
C VAL A 374 10.31 -10.11 1.12
N SER A 375 10.07 -10.27 -0.19
CA SER A 375 8.74 -10.09 -0.81
C SER A 375 7.72 -11.09 -0.28
N LEU A 376 8.06 -12.38 -0.30
CA LEU A 376 7.17 -13.44 0.19
C LEU A 376 6.89 -13.29 1.69
N SER A 377 7.89 -12.88 2.49
CA SER A 377 7.73 -12.64 3.92
C SER A 377 6.86 -11.42 4.21
N ALA A 378 7.02 -10.34 3.42
CA ALA A 378 6.24 -9.12 3.57
C ALA A 378 4.77 -9.33 3.21
N VAL A 379 4.50 -10.03 2.11
CA VAL A 379 3.15 -10.33 1.63
C VAL A 379 2.50 -11.48 2.42
N GLY A 380 3.29 -12.46 2.84
CA GLY A 380 2.83 -13.65 3.57
C GLY A 380 2.36 -14.76 2.64
N GLY A 381 2.96 -14.83 1.45
CA GLY A 381 2.57 -15.73 0.37
C GLY A 381 2.62 -15.03 -1.00
N LEU A 382 1.88 -15.59 -1.97
CA LEU A 382 1.76 -15.04 -3.33
C LEU A 382 0.56 -14.10 -3.48
N ASP A 383 -0.46 -14.28 -2.63
CA ASP A 383 -1.69 -13.49 -2.63
C ASP A 383 -2.09 -13.22 -1.17
N VAL A 384 -2.71 -12.07 -0.93
CA VAL A 384 -3.24 -11.65 0.37
C VAL A 384 -4.71 -12.03 0.56
N SER A 385 -5.38 -12.54 -0.48
CA SER A 385 -6.80 -12.95 -0.43
C SER A 385 -7.12 -13.93 0.70
N TYR A 386 -6.15 -14.70 1.20
CA TYR A 386 -6.34 -15.59 2.35
C TYR A 386 -6.83 -14.83 3.60
N MET A 387 -6.42 -13.58 3.82
CA MET A 387 -6.86 -12.79 4.98
C MET A 387 -8.36 -12.52 4.92
N TRP A 388 -8.86 -12.18 3.73
CA TRP A 388 -10.30 -11.97 3.50
C TRP A 388 -11.09 -13.27 3.61
N GLN A 389 -10.54 -14.37 3.07
CA GLN A 389 -11.15 -15.70 3.19
C GLN A 389 -11.22 -16.15 4.65
N TYR A 390 -10.17 -15.91 5.43
CA TYR A 390 -10.13 -16.23 6.86
C TYR A 390 -11.14 -15.40 7.65
N PHE A 391 -11.21 -14.08 7.41
CA PHE A 391 -12.24 -13.23 8.00
C PHE A 391 -13.65 -13.74 7.67
N ARG A 392 -13.92 -14.08 6.40
CA ARG A 392 -15.19 -14.67 5.99
C ARG A 392 -15.49 -15.98 6.72
N LEU A 393 -14.51 -16.88 6.81
CA LEU A 393 -14.65 -18.15 7.52
C LEU A 393 -15.06 -17.93 8.97
N GLN A 394 -14.42 -17.00 9.68
CA GLN A 394 -14.77 -16.65 11.06
C GLN A 394 -16.22 -16.15 11.18
N ILE A 395 -16.67 -15.31 10.25
CA ILE A 395 -18.07 -14.86 10.21
C ILE A 395 -19.03 -16.01 9.90
N PHE A 396 -18.69 -16.91 8.98
CA PHE A 396 -19.51 -18.09 8.65
C PHE A 396 -19.64 -19.02 9.86
N THR A 397 -18.55 -19.30 10.57
CA THR A 397 -18.58 -20.15 11.77
C THR A 397 -19.50 -19.57 12.83
N ARG A 398 -19.45 -18.25 13.07
CA ARG A 398 -20.35 -17.57 14.00
C ARG A 398 -21.81 -17.52 13.54
N ALA A 399 -22.02 -17.37 12.24
CA ALA A 399 -23.36 -17.42 11.66
C ALA A 399 -23.99 -18.82 11.80
N TYR A 400 -23.16 -19.87 11.78
CA TYR A 400 -23.60 -21.25 11.98
C TYR A 400 -23.90 -21.54 13.45
N SER A 401 -23.04 -21.11 14.37
CA SER A 401 -23.31 -21.26 15.81
C SER A 401 -24.55 -20.49 16.27
N ASN A 402 -24.84 -19.36 15.62
CA ASN A 402 -25.99 -18.50 15.90
C ASN A 402 -27.03 -18.57 14.77
N SER A 403 -27.41 -19.78 14.34
CA SER A 403 -28.23 -20.07 13.14
C SER A 403 -29.58 -19.33 13.08
N ASP A 404 -30.14 -19.02 14.25
CA ASP A 404 -31.45 -18.38 14.39
C ASP A 404 -31.40 -16.86 14.18
N SER A 405 -30.21 -16.27 14.22
CA SER A 405 -30.07 -14.83 14.03
C SER A 405 -30.27 -14.44 12.55
N ARG A 406 -31.33 -13.68 12.29
CA ARG A 406 -31.55 -13.04 10.98
C ARG A 406 -30.39 -12.11 10.61
N PHE A 407 -29.71 -11.54 11.60
CA PHE A 407 -28.55 -10.67 11.46
C PHE A 407 -27.37 -11.37 10.76
N TRP A 408 -26.86 -12.47 11.32
CA TRP A 408 -25.66 -13.14 10.79
C TRP A 408 -25.91 -13.67 9.38
N ARG A 409 -27.13 -14.12 9.07
CA ARG A 409 -27.53 -14.54 7.70
C ARG A 409 -27.49 -13.38 6.71
N LYS A 410 -27.91 -12.17 7.11
CA LYS A 410 -27.90 -10.97 6.26
C LYS A 410 -26.49 -10.39 6.06
N ILE A 411 -25.62 -10.48 7.07
CA ILE A 411 -24.19 -10.13 6.94
C ILE A 411 -23.47 -11.13 6.03
N ARG A 412 -23.74 -12.43 6.22
CA ARG A 412 -23.21 -13.49 5.37
C ARG A 412 -23.49 -13.25 3.89
N ARG A 413 -24.76 -13.03 3.53
CA ARG A 413 -25.16 -12.73 2.14
C ARG A 413 -24.43 -11.50 1.60
N HIS A 414 -24.33 -10.45 2.41
CA HIS A 414 -23.62 -9.23 2.01
C HIS A 414 -22.13 -9.47 1.72
N LEU A 415 -21.44 -10.31 2.52
CA LEU A 415 -20.06 -10.73 2.25
C LEU A 415 -19.92 -11.56 0.97
N ASP A 416 -20.92 -12.40 0.66
CA ASP A 416 -20.97 -13.18 -0.57
C ASP A 416 -21.16 -12.28 -1.80
N ASP A 417 -22.05 -11.28 -1.72
CA ASP A 417 -22.30 -10.31 -2.79
C ASP A 417 -21.01 -9.53 -3.16
N MET A 418 -20.26 -9.06 -2.16
CA MET A 418 -18.98 -8.39 -2.38
C MET A 418 -17.92 -9.32 -3.02
N CYS A 419 -18.01 -10.63 -2.77
CA CYS A 419 -17.12 -11.61 -3.38
C CYS A 419 -17.46 -11.84 -4.86
N ILE A 420 -18.74 -11.80 -5.24
CA ILE A 420 -19.18 -11.95 -6.63
C ILE A 420 -18.68 -10.78 -7.46
N GLU A 421 -18.74 -9.55 -6.95
CA GLU A 421 -18.22 -8.36 -7.65
C GLU A 421 -16.68 -8.43 -7.84
N THR A 422 -15.98 -9.03 -6.87
CA THR A 422 -14.53 -9.26 -6.94
C THR A 422 -14.18 -10.33 -8.00
N ARG A 423 -14.97 -11.39 -8.10
CA ARG A 423 -14.82 -12.44 -9.13
C ARG A 423 -15.25 -11.95 -10.51
N ALA A 424 -16.36 -11.23 -10.63
CA ALA A 424 -16.86 -10.70 -11.90
C ALA A 424 -15.85 -9.76 -12.56
N ILE A 425 -15.06 -9.02 -11.79
CA ILE A 425 -13.98 -8.17 -12.30
C ILE A 425 -12.72 -8.97 -12.65
N ALA A 426 -12.49 -10.11 -12.01
CA ALA A 426 -11.44 -11.06 -12.41
C ALA A 426 -11.83 -11.80 -13.71
N TYR A 427 -13.11 -12.17 -13.87
CA TYR A 427 -13.63 -12.90 -15.04
C TYR A 427 -14.00 -11.99 -16.23
N SER A 428 -14.36 -10.73 -16.01
CA SER A 428 -14.58 -9.78 -17.12
C SER A 428 -13.28 -9.44 -17.86
N ARG A 429 -12.12 -9.69 -17.24
CA ARG A 429 -10.80 -9.63 -17.90
C ARG A 429 -10.44 -10.88 -18.70
N THR A 430 -11.21 -11.96 -18.61
CA THR A 430 -11.06 -13.16 -19.46
C THR A 430 -12.03 -13.22 -20.65
N GLY A 431 -12.69 -12.10 -20.99
CA GLY A 431 -13.34 -11.95 -22.31
C GLY A 431 -14.76 -12.53 -22.44
N ARG A 432 -15.54 -12.62 -21.36
CA ARG A 432 -17.01 -12.74 -21.47
C ARG A 432 -17.71 -11.88 -20.43
N SER A 433 -18.26 -10.77 -20.90
CA SER A 433 -19.21 -9.95 -20.15
C SER A 433 -20.51 -10.74 -19.97
N TYR A 434 -20.76 -11.26 -18.77
CA TYR A 434 -22.10 -11.69 -18.39
C TYR A 434 -22.88 -10.45 -17.93
N VAL A 435 -23.76 -9.96 -18.80
CA VAL A 435 -24.82 -9.02 -18.45
C VAL A 435 -25.84 -9.81 -17.64
N PHE A 436 -25.88 -9.59 -16.32
CA PHE A 436 -26.98 -10.04 -15.48
C PHE A 436 -28.16 -9.06 -15.67
N ASN A 437 -29.10 -9.43 -16.54
CA ASN A 437 -30.44 -8.84 -16.53
C ASN A 437 -31.19 -9.41 -15.32
N ASN A 438 -31.33 -8.61 -14.27
CA ASN A 438 -32.32 -8.84 -13.23
C ASN A 438 -33.60 -8.08 -13.62
N ASP A 439 -34.44 -8.71 -14.45
CA ASP A 439 -35.85 -8.34 -14.61
C ASP A 439 -36.70 -9.43 -13.94
N ASP A 440 -36.81 -9.36 -12.61
CA ASP A 440 -37.91 -9.97 -11.87
C ASP A 440 -39.10 -8.99 -11.87
N GLY A 441 -39.72 -8.86 -13.04
CA GLY A 441 -40.99 -8.19 -13.23
C GLY A 441 -42.11 -9.22 -13.35
N GLY A 442 -42.61 -9.70 -12.21
CA GLY A 442 -43.75 -10.61 -12.15
C GLY A 442 -45.00 -9.99 -12.78
N LYS A 443 -45.48 -10.60 -13.86
CA LYS A 443 -46.89 -10.52 -14.29
C LYS A 443 -47.39 -11.93 -14.59
N ARG A 444 -48.19 -12.46 -13.65
CA ARG A 444 -49.17 -13.52 -13.95
C ARG A 444 -50.18 -12.92 -14.93
N HIS A 445 -50.24 -13.47 -16.13
CA HIS A 445 -51.43 -13.36 -16.97
C HIS A 445 -52.18 -14.68 -16.85
N ASP A 446 -53.36 -14.59 -16.27
CA ASP A 446 -54.39 -15.62 -16.32
C ASP A 446 -54.75 -15.91 -17.79
N ARG A 447 -54.86 -17.19 -18.14
CA ARG A 447 -55.56 -17.65 -19.34
C ARG A 447 -56.88 -18.27 -18.89
N ILE A 448 -57.96 -17.75 -19.46
CA ILE A 448 -59.17 -18.52 -19.79
C ILE A 448 -58.83 -19.37 -21.00
#